data_AF-A0A2T4DD95-F1
#
_entry.id   AF-A0A2T4DD95-F1
#
_cell.length_a   1.000
_cell.length_b   1.000
_cell.length_c   1.000
_cell.angle_alpha   90.00
_cell.angle_beta   90.00
_cell.angle_gamma   90.00
#
_symmetry.space_group_name_H-M   'P 1'
#
loop_
_entity.id
_entity.type
_entity.pdbx_description
1 polymer ?
#
loop_
_entity_poly.entity_id
_entity_poly.type
_entity_poly.pdbx_seq_one_letter_code
_entity_poly.pdbx_strand_id
1 'polypeptide(L)'
;TTLFSGHSGVGKSTLLNLLSPQISQRVGEISDAVGKGVHTTTFAEMFEVWDNTYVIDTPGIKELGLWNIGDEELSHYFPEMRKYIGACRFHNCTHIHEPGCAFRDAMEEGKIAPFRYENYLSMLADDDNRR
;
A
#
# COMPACT_ATOMS: atom_id res chain seq x y z
N THR A 1 -5.07 17.56 6.74
CA THR A 1 -4.80 17.27 5.31
C THR A 1 -4.68 15.77 5.12
N THR A 2 -5.37 15.21 4.14
CA THR A 2 -5.43 13.77 3.84
C THR A 2 -5.05 13.54 2.38
N LEU A 3 -4.40 12.41 2.07
CA LEU A 3 -4.02 12.00 0.71
C LEU A 3 -4.88 10.81 0.27
N PHE A 4 -5.45 10.86 -0.92
CA PHE A 4 -6.10 9.69 -1.54
C PHE A 4 -5.10 8.98 -2.44
N SER A 5 -4.80 7.74 -2.08
CA SER A 5 -3.86 6.87 -2.79
C SER A 5 -4.53 5.56 -3.17
N GLY A 6 -4.09 4.98 -4.30
CA GLY A 6 -4.62 3.73 -4.84
C GLY A 6 -4.46 3.66 -6.36
N HIS A 7 -4.70 2.49 -6.92
CA HIS A 7 -4.56 2.22 -8.35
C HIS A 7 -5.43 3.11 -9.25
N SER A 8 -5.18 3.04 -10.55
CA SER A 8 -6.10 3.57 -11.56
C SER A 8 -7.52 3.08 -11.35
N GLY A 9 -8.52 3.94 -11.59
CA GLY A 9 -9.90 3.49 -11.70
C GLY A 9 -10.58 3.05 -10.40
N VAL A 10 -9.90 3.07 -9.24
CA VAL A 10 -10.49 2.68 -7.95
C VAL A 10 -11.53 3.67 -7.40
N GLY A 11 -11.76 4.81 -8.09
CA GLY A 11 -12.80 5.77 -7.74
C GLY A 11 -12.38 6.92 -6.82
N LYS A 12 -11.08 7.27 -6.73
CA LYS A 12 -10.57 8.37 -5.88
C LYS A 12 -11.26 9.72 -6.15
N SER A 13 -11.28 10.15 -7.41
CA SER A 13 -11.90 11.44 -7.80
C SER A 13 -13.42 11.41 -7.68
N THR A 14 -14.05 10.25 -7.90
CA THR A 14 -15.49 10.05 -7.63
C THR A 14 -15.80 10.22 -6.15
N LEU A 15 -15.00 9.63 -5.26
CA LEU A 15 -15.16 9.78 -3.81
C LEU A 15 -14.98 11.25 -3.39
N LEU A 16 -14.01 11.95 -3.95
CA LEU A 16 -13.79 13.36 -3.63
C LEU A 16 -14.99 14.25 -4.01
N ASN A 17 -15.54 14.06 -5.21
CA ASN A 17 -16.74 14.79 -5.65
C ASN A 17 -17.96 14.51 -4.74
N LEU A 18 -18.05 13.33 -4.14
CA LEU A 18 -19.09 13.00 -3.17
C LEU A 18 -18.86 13.67 -1.80
N LEU A 19 -17.60 13.88 -1.40
CA LEU A 19 -17.26 14.46 -0.10
C LEU A 19 -17.49 15.96 -0.03
N SER A 20 -17.28 16.69 -1.13
CA SER A 20 -17.61 18.11 -1.19
C SER A 20 -18.33 18.45 -2.49
N PRO A 21 -19.61 18.87 -2.43
CA PRO A 21 -20.38 19.27 -3.61
C PRO A 21 -19.84 20.53 -4.30
N GLN A 22 -18.90 21.24 -3.65
CA GLN A 22 -18.20 22.40 -4.22
C GLN A 22 -17.05 21.97 -5.16
N ILE A 23 -16.60 20.71 -5.04
CA ILE A 23 -15.59 20.12 -5.91
C ILE A 23 -16.30 19.45 -7.08
N SER A 24 -16.03 19.93 -8.29
CA SER A 24 -16.56 19.36 -9.53
C SER A 24 -15.42 18.92 -10.44
N GLN A 25 -14.64 17.95 -9.99
CA GLN A 25 -13.59 17.36 -10.84
C GLN A 25 -14.21 16.65 -12.04
N ARG A 26 -13.58 16.78 -13.21
CA ARG A 26 -13.94 16.00 -14.40
C ARG A 26 -13.60 14.52 -14.18
N VAL A 27 -14.62 13.69 -13.98
CA VAL A 27 -14.49 12.24 -14.00
C VAL A 27 -14.76 11.77 -15.43
N GLY A 28 -13.77 11.19 -16.10
CA GLY A 28 -13.95 10.60 -17.43
C GLY A 28 -14.46 9.16 -17.34
N GLU A 29 -15.26 8.72 -18.32
CA GLU A 29 -15.53 7.29 -18.51
C GLU A 29 -14.26 6.57 -18.96
N ILE A 30 -14.09 5.32 -18.51
CA ILE A 30 -12.97 4.45 -18.89
C ILE A 30 -13.03 4.26 -20.41
N SER A 31 -12.06 4.78 -21.16
CA SER A 31 -12.11 4.75 -22.63
C SER A 31 -11.97 3.32 -23.19
N ASP A 32 -12.98 2.85 -23.91
CA ASP A 32 -13.02 1.56 -24.63
C ASP A 32 -12.04 1.45 -25.83
N ALA A 33 -11.31 2.53 -26.16
CA ALA A 33 -10.58 2.62 -27.43
C ALA A 33 -9.14 2.08 -27.40
N VAL A 34 -8.53 1.91 -26.23
CA VAL A 34 -7.17 1.37 -26.09
C VAL A 34 -7.12 0.64 -24.75
N GLY A 35 -6.68 -0.62 -24.73
CA GLY A 35 -6.60 -1.47 -23.52
C GLY A 35 -5.62 -1.00 -22.43
N LYS A 36 -5.43 0.31 -22.26
CA LYS A 36 -4.70 0.98 -21.19
C LYS A 36 -5.43 2.29 -20.84
N GLY A 37 -6.12 2.31 -19.71
CA GLY A 37 -6.86 3.48 -19.24
C GLY A 37 -5.95 4.70 -19.06
N VAL A 38 -6.27 5.80 -19.75
CA VAL A 38 -5.63 7.11 -19.55
C VAL A 38 -6.38 7.81 -18.42
N HIS A 39 -5.67 8.13 -17.35
CA HIS A 39 -6.19 8.82 -16.18
C HIS A 39 -6.22 10.33 -16.43
N THR A 40 -7.29 11.02 -16.04
CA THR A 40 -7.41 12.47 -16.24
C THR A 40 -6.64 13.29 -15.19
N THR A 41 -6.41 12.78 -13.97
CA THR A 41 -5.61 13.46 -12.94
C THR A 41 -4.12 13.23 -13.20
N THR A 42 -3.47 14.17 -13.90
CA THR A 42 -2.05 14.08 -14.30
C THR A 42 -1.08 14.63 -13.25
N PHE A 43 -1.58 15.33 -12.24
CA PHE A 43 -0.80 15.93 -11.15
C PHE A 43 -1.54 15.80 -9.82
N ALA A 44 -0.80 15.85 -8.70
CA ALA A 44 -1.42 15.90 -7.38
C ALA A 44 -2.08 17.28 -7.18
N GLU A 45 -3.35 17.30 -6.79
CA GLU A 45 -4.12 18.52 -6.57
C GLU A 45 -4.73 18.52 -5.17
N MET A 46 -4.61 19.65 -4.46
CA MET A 46 -5.15 19.83 -3.11
C MET A 46 -6.46 20.60 -3.17
N PHE A 47 -7.48 20.05 -2.53
CA PHE A 47 -8.81 20.63 -2.42
C PHE A 47 -9.16 20.89 -0.96
N GLU A 48 -9.73 22.05 -0.68
CA GLU A 48 -10.41 22.30 0.59
C GLU A 48 -11.83 21.73 0.51
N VAL A 49 -12.12 20.72 1.33
CA VAL A 49 -13.43 20.02 1.33
C VAL A 49 -14.39 20.58 2.37
N TRP A 50 -13.85 21.13 3.47
CA TRP A 50 -14.54 21.84 4.55
C TRP A 50 -13.55 22.82 5.19
N ASP A 51 -14.02 23.67 6.11
CA ASP A 51 -13.18 24.61 6.86
C ASP A 51 -11.92 23.94 7.43
N ASN A 52 -10.76 24.42 6.99
CA ASN A 52 -9.44 23.91 7.40
C ASN A 52 -9.22 22.40 7.15
N THR A 53 -9.99 21.80 6.23
CA THR A 53 -9.90 20.38 5.89
C THR A 53 -9.54 20.21 4.42
N TYR A 54 -8.38 19.61 4.18
CA TYR A 54 -7.82 19.47 2.83
C TYR A 54 -7.67 18.02 2.43
N VAL A 55 -8.03 17.70 1.19
CA VAL A 55 -7.79 16.40 0.55
C VAL A 55 -6.94 16.59 -0.69
N ILE A 56 -5.91 15.76 -0.85
CA ILE A 56 -5.07 15.72 -2.03
C ILE A 56 -5.47 14.51 -2.87
N ASP A 57 -5.92 14.74 -4.11
CA ASP A 57 -6.13 13.68 -5.10
C ASP A 57 -4.84 13.48 -5.89
N THR A 58 -4.38 12.25 -6.02
CA THR A 58 -3.14 11.93 -6.76
C THR A 58 -3.44 11.08 -7.99
N PRO A 59 -2.56 11.12 -9.01
CA PRO A 59 -2.56 10.12 -10.07
C PRO A 59 -2.61 8.71 -9.48
N GLY A 60 -3.31 7.79 -10.15
CA GLY A 60 -3.36 6.41 -9.69
C GLY A 60 -1.98 5.77 -9.74
N ILE A 61 -1.61 5.05 -8.68
CA ILE A 61 -0.32 4.39 -8.61
C ILE A 61 -0.34 3.18 -9.56
N LYS A 62 0.60 3.15 -10.50
CA LYS A 62 0.76 2.02 -11.44
C LYS A 62 1.58 0.90 -10.83
N GLU A 63 2.66 1.25 -10.14
CA GLU A 63 3.57 0.33 -9.48
C GLU A 63 4.02 0.96 -8.15
N LEU A 64 4.09 0.15 -7.09
CA LEU A 64 4.62 0.52 -5.79
C LEU A 64 5.96 -0.20 -5.62
N GLY A 65 7.06 0.53 -5.79
CA GLY A 65 8.40 0.02 -5.48
C GLY A 65 8.79 0.29 -4.04
N LEU A 66 9.51 -0.64 -3.41
CA LEU A 66 10.16 -0.42 -2.12
C LEU A 66 11.49 0.29 -2.36
N TRP A 67 11.48 1.63 -2.26
CA TRP A 67 12.71 2.41 -2.36
C TRP A 67 13.32 2.64 -0.98
N ASN A 68 14.60 2.31 -0.83
CA ASN A 68 15.39 2.52 0.40
C ASN A 68 14.84 1.82 1.66
N ILE A 69 14.25 0.63 1.53
CA ILE A 69 13.92 -0.22 2.67
C ILE A 69 14.88 -1.40 2.66
N GLY A 70 15.69 -1.55 3.71
CA GLY A 70 16.54 -2.72 3.85
C GLY A 70 15.73 -3.98 4.20
N ASP A 71 16.27 -5.15 3.85
CA ASP A 71 15.63 -6.46 4.11
C ASP A 71 15.24 -6.64 5.59
N GLU A 72 16.12 -6.23 6.51
CA GLU A 72 15.88 -6.30 7.95
C GLU A 72 14.76 -5.33 8.39
N GLU A 73 14.65 -4.17 7.72
CA GLU A 73 13.68 -3.13 8.03
C GLU A 73 12.27 -3.43 7.50
N LEU A 74 12.16 -4.23 6.43
CA LEU A 74 10.87 -4.54 5.82
C LEU A 74 9.86 -5.12 6.82
N SER A 75 10.33 -5.98 7.72
CA SER A 75 9.53 -6.59 8.79
C SER A 75 8.90 -5.55 9.74
N HIS A 76 9.53 -4.37 9.89
CA HIS A 76 9.02 -3.29 10.73
C HIS A 76 7.76 -2.62 10.15
N TYR A 77 7.49 -2.78 8.85
CA TYR A 77 6.31 -2.20 8.21
C TYR A 77 5.08 -3.13 8.27
N PHE A 78 5.23 -4.36 8.77
CA PHE A 78 4.14 -5.30 8.99
C PHE A 78 3.70 -5.26 10.48
N PRO A 79 2.49 -4.77 10.82
CA PRO A 79 2.00 -4.74 12.20
C PRO A 79 2.05 -6.08 12.93
N GLU A 80 1.88 -7.18 12.20
CA GLU A 80 1.89 -8.53 12.73
C GLU A 80 3.31 -8.99 13.08
N MET A 81 4.29 -8.64 12.26
CA MET A 81 5.71 -8.97 12.46
C MET A 81 6.34 -8.11 13.55
N ARG A 82 5.95 -6.82 13.63
CA ARG A 82 6.45 -5.87 14.63
C ARG A 82 6.36 -6.37 16.06
N LYS A 83 5.36 -7.19 16.38
CA LYS A 83 5.15 -7.76 17.73
C LYS A 83 6.23 -8.75 18.14
N TYR A 84 7.00 -9.27 17.18
CA TYR A 84 8.01 -10.31 17.40
C TYR A 84 9.44 -9.80 17.17
N ILE A 85 9.61 -8.50 16.89
CA ILE A 85 10.92 -7.86 16.77
C ILE A 85 11.63 -7.95 18.11
N GLY A 86 12.88 -8.42 18.09
CA GLY A 86 13.69 -8.66 19.29
C GLY A 86 13.34 -9.92 20.08
N ALA A 87 12.29 -10.67 19.69
CA ALA A 87 11.95 -11.96 20.30
C ALA A 87 12.60 -13.15 19.56
N CYS A 88 13.18 -12.91 18.38
CA CYS A 88 13.91 -13.93 17.63
C CYS A 88 15.24 -14.25 18.31
N ARG A 89 15.72 -15.48 18.10
CA ARG A 89 17.05 -15.92 18.58
C ARG A 89 18.20 -15.04 18.06
N PHE A 90 18.07 -14.54 16.84
CA PHE A 90 19.07 -13.71 16.17
C PHE A 90 18.56 -12.27 16.01
N HIS A 91 19.47 -11.31 16.21
CA HIS A 91 19.18 -9.87 16.11
C HIS A 91 18.89 -9.37 14.69
N ASN A 92 19.41 -10.06 13.68
CA ASN A 92 19.32 -9.73 12.25
C ASN A 92 18.43 -10.76 11.52
N CYS A 93 17.36 -11.20 12.19
CA CYS A 93 16.45 -12.19 11.64
C CYS A 93 15.64 -11.59 10.49
N THR A 94 15.75 -12.15 9.30
CA THR A 94 14.93 -11.82 8.12
C THR A 94 13.59 -12.57 8.11
N HIS A 95 13.36 -13.43 9.10
CA HIS A 95 12.14 -14.22 9.27
C HIS A 95 11.84 -15.23 8.14
N ILE A 96 12.84 -15.60 7.33
CA ILE A 96 12.67 -16.51 6.20
C ILE A 96 13.05 -17.95 6.59
N HIS A 97 14.28 -18.13 7.08
CA HIS A 97 14.91 -19.45 7.23
C HIS A 97 15.60 -19.61 8.60
N GLU A 98 15.67 -18.56 9.39
CA GLU A 98 16.37 -18.52 10.66
C GLU A 98 15.73 -19.43 11.70
N PRO A 99 16.51 -20.29 12.39
CA PRO A 99 15.98 -21.13 13.45
C PRO A 99 15.68 -20.31 14.72
N GLY A 100 14.57 -20.60 15.39
CA GLY A 100 14.12 -19.84 16.56
C GLY A 100 13.58 -18.45 16.20
N CYS A 101 12.92 -18.35 15.06
CA CYS A 101 12.22 -17.15 14.62
C CYS A 101 10.85 -17.09 15.28
N ALA A 102 10.68 -16.20 16.27
CA ALA A 102 9.43 -16.06 17.02
C ALA A 102 8.21 -15.73 16.12
N PHE A 103 8.43 -15.03 15.01
CA PHE A 103 7.38 -14.75 14.03
C PHE A 103 6.92 -16.03 13.29
N ARG A 104 7.87 -16.88 12.88
CA ARG A 104 7.54 -18.14 12.19
C ARG A 104 6.83 -19.11 13.12
N ASP A 105 7.28 -19.21 14.36
CA ASP A 105 6.61 -20.02 15.39
C ASP A 105 5.16 -19.55 15.56
N ALA A 106 4.93 -18.24 15.66
CA ALA A 106 3.59 -17.67 15.75
C ALA A 106 2.72 -17.89 14.49
N MET A 107 3.34 -17.95 13.31
CA MET A 107 2.66 -18.24 12.05
C MET A 107 2.24 -19.72 11.98
N GLU A 108 3.12 -20.64 12.38
CA GLU A 108 2.84 -22.08 12.50
C GLU A 108 1.73 -22.36 13.54
N GLU A 109 1.66 -21.56 14.61
CA GLU A 109 0.57 -21.59 15.60
C GLU A 109 -0.75 -20.96 15.11
N GLY A 110 -0.80 -20.44 13.88
CA GLY A 110 -2.02 -19.85 13.29
C GLY A 110 -2.40 -18.47 13.84
N LYS A 111 -1.49 -17.77 14.52
CA LYS A 111 -1.74 -16.42 15.07
C LYS A 111 -1.66 -15.32 13.99
N ILE A 112 -1.11 -15.64 12.82
CA ILE A 112 -0.89 -14.72 11.70
C ILE A 112 -1.50 -15.33 10.45
N ALA A 113 -2.21 -14.52 9.67
CA ALA A 113 -2.80 -14.98 8.43
C ALA A 113 -1.70 -15.31 7.39
N PRO A 114 -1.72 -16.48 6.72
CA PRO A 114 -0.66 -16.90 5.80
C PRO A 114 -0.35 -15.90 4.70
N PHE A 115 -1.38 -15.27 4.11
CA PHE A 115 -1.22 -14.27 3.05
C PHE A 115 -0.36 -13.05 3.48
N ARG A 116 -0.29 -12.74 4.78
CA ARG A 116 0.56 -11.64 5.28
C ARG A 116 2.04 -12.00 5.14
N TYR A 117 2.40 -13.25 5.43
CA TYR A 117 3.75 -13.75 5.25
C TYR A 117 4.10 -13.90 3.76
N GLU A 118 3.17 -14.37 2.93
CA GLU A 118 3.36 -14.43 1.47
C GLU A 118 3.64 -13.03 0.88
N ASN A 119 2.88 -12.02 1.30
CA ASN A 119 3.13 -10.63 0.89
C ASN A 119 4.50 -10.13 1.34
N TYR A 120 4.94 -10.47 2.56
CA TYR A 120 6.26 -10.13 3.06
C TYR A 120 7.36 -10.75 2.19
N LEU A 121 7.26 -12.04 1.87
CA LEU A 121 8.23 -12.73 1.02
C LEU A 121 8.25 -12.18 -0.41
N SER A 122 7.09 -11.88 -0.99
CA SER A 122 6.96 -11.26 -2.32
C SER A 122 7.64 -9.89 -2.36
N MET A 123 7.39 -9.06 -1.34
CA MET A 123 8.04 -7.76 -1.19
C MET A 123 9.56 -7.86 -1.01
N LEU A 124 10.03 -8.84 -0.25
CA LEU A 124 11.44 -9.05 0.01
C LEU A 124 12.20 -9.58 -1.22
N ALA A 125 11.55 -10.40 -2.04
CA ALA A 125 12.10 -10.91 -3.28
C ALA A 125 12.12 -9.88 -4.43
N ASP A 126 11.59 -8.68 -4.20
CA ASP A 126 11.25 -7.69 -5.23
C ASP A 126 10.41 -8.30 -6.37
N ASP A 127 9.65 -9.35 -6.05
CA ASP A 127 8.84 -10.12 -6.99
C ASP A 127 7.39 -9.69 -6.76
N ASP A 128 6.93 -8.71 -7.56
CA ASP A 128 5.55 -8.24 -7.51
C ASP A 128 4.61 -9.33 -8.04
N ASN A 129 4.18 -10.24 -7.15
CA ASN A 129 3.26 -11.33 -7.44
C ASN A 129 1.82 -10.85 -7.74
N ARG A 130 1.59 -9.53 -7.84
CA ARG A 130 0.30 -8.92 -8.21
C ARG A 130 0.32 -8.28 -9.60
N ARG A 131 1.19 -8.78 -10.48
CA ARG A 131 1.20 -8.46 -11.92
C ARG A 131 -0.04 -8.97 -12.65
#